data_AF-L9WD79-F1
#
_entry.id   AF-L9WD79-F1
#
_cell.length_a   1.000
_cell.length_b   1.000
_cell.length_c   1.000
_cell.angle_alpha   90.00
_cell.angle_beta   90.00
_cell.angle_gamma   90.00
#
_symmetry.space_group_name_H-M   'P 1'
#
loop_
_entity.id
_entity.type
_entity.pdbx_description
1 polymer ?
#
loop_
_entity_poly.entity_id
_entity_poly.type
_entity_poly.pdbx_seq_one_letter_code
_entity_poly.pdbx_strand_id
1 'polypeptide(L)'
;MDTAETTSTLGIVLGAVLVVVGIAAYVVSDFASITALIPAVFGVIIAGLGVVGRQTERRRLAVIGIGVLALLGVVGSARGISDVIALLTGGAVDSTVAAVAQGSMILIGLILLFAVGRELGRT
;
A
#
# COMPACT_ATOMS: atom_id res chain seq x y z
N MET A 1 -20.83 12.19 -3.85
CA MET A 1 -19.37 12.15 -3.72
C MET A 1 -18.80 11.71 -5.06
N ASP A 2 -17.86 12.47 -5.59
CA ASP A 2 -17.27 12.20 -6.91
C ASP A 2 -16.25 11.05 -6.79
N THR A 3 -16.13 10.17 -7.78
CA THR A 3 -15.30 8.94 -7.65
C THR A 3 -13.84 9.27 -7.35
N ALA A 4 -13.35 10.36 -7.94
CA ALA A 4 -12.00 10.86 -7.78
C ALA A 4 -11.73 11.49 -6.40
N GLU A 5 -12.76 11.98 -5.73
CA GLU A 5 -12.69 12.42 -4.33
C GLU A 5 -12.61 11.21 -3.39
N THR A 6 -13.30 10.13 -3.77
CA THR A 6 -13.27 8.83 -3.07
C THR A 6 -11.88 8.20 -3.17
N THR A 7 -11.29 8.13 -4.36
CA THR A 7 -9.92 7.60 -4.57
C THR A 7 -8.88 8.38 -3.77
N SER A 8 -8.98 9.71 -3.76
CA SER A 8 -8.09 10.56 -2.96
C SER A 8 -8.24 10.30 -1.46
N THR A 9 -9.48 10.18 -0.97
CA THR A 9 -9.75 9.87 0.44
C THR A 9 -9.28 8.46 0.83
N LEU A 10 -9.49 7.47 -0.04
CA LEU A 10 -8.94 6.13 0.14
C LEU A 10 -7.41 6.14 0.18
N GLY A 11 -6.75 6.92 -0.69
CA GLY A 11 -5.30 7.11 -0.67
C GLY A 11 -4.80 7.66 0.67
N ILE A 12 -5.47 8.66 1.25
CA ILE A 12 -5.13 9.21 2.57
C ILE A 12 -5.29 8.16 3.66
N VAL A 13 -6.47 7.54 3.75
CA VAL A 13 -6.82 6.61 4.83
C VAL A 13 -5.95 5.36 4.76
N LEU A 14 -5.89 4.72 3.59
CA LEU A 14 -5.13 3.48 3.41
C LEU A 14 -3.63 3.72 3.44
N GLY A 15 -3.16 4.88 2.94
CA GLY A 15 -1.78 5.30 3.09
C GLY A 15 -1.39 5.44 4.56
N ALA A 16 -2.22 6.10 5.37
CA ALA A 16 -1.99 6.22 6.82
C ALA A 16 -2.00 4.85 7.52
N VAL A 17 -2.91 3.95 7.13
CA VAL A 17 -2.92 2.56 7.65
C VAL A 17 -1.61 1.84 7.33
N LEU A 18 -1.09 1.96 6.10
CA LEU A 18 0.20 1.36 5.72
C LEU A 18 1.37 1.91 6.55
N VAL A 19 1.35 3.21 6.88
CA VAL A 19 2.33 3.82 7.79
C VAL A 19 2.29 3.16 9.15
N VAL A 20 1.10 3.05 9.75
CA VAL A 20 0.94 2.43 11.07
C VAL A 20 1.36 0.97 11.04
N VAL A 21 0.95 0.21 10.02
CA VAL A 21 1.31 -1.21 9.88
C VAL A 21 2.82 -1.40 9.76
N GLY A 22 3.50 -0.62 8.91
CA GLY A 22 4.94 -0.77 8.71
C GLY A 22 5.75 -0.39 9.97
N ILE A 23 5.36 0.69 10.65
CA ILE A 23 6.01 1.09 11.91
C ILE A 23 5.74 0.06 13.01
N ALA A 24 4.49 -0.40 13.17
CA ALA A 24 4.14 -1.41 14.17
C ALA A 24 4.89 -2.73 13.94
N ALA A 25 4.97 -3.19 12.68
CA ALA A 25 5.72 -4.38 12.32
C ALA A 25 7.22 -4.23 12.66
N TYR A 26 7.81 -3.07 12.41
CA TYR A 26 9.22 -2.83 12.76
C TYR A 26 9.48 -2.85 14.27
N VAL A 27 8.59 -2.24 15.06
CA VAL A 27 8.70 -2.22 16.52
C VAL A 27 8.47 -3.61 17.12
N VAL A 28 7.46 -4.35 16.64
CA VAL A 28 7.14 -5.71 17.13
C VAL A 28 8.23 -6.72 16.76
N SER A 29 8.99 -6.48 15.70
CA SER A 29 10.14 -7.32 15.33
C SER A 29 11.43 -6.95 16.07
N ASP A 30 11.37 -6.18 17.16
CA ASP A 30 12.53 -5.68 17.90
C ASP A 30 13.56 -5.00 16.97
N PHE A 31 13.07 -4.25 15.97
CA PHE A 31 13.88 -3.55 14.99
C PHE A 31 14.73 -4.47 14.08
N ALA A 32 14.46 -5.78 14.06
CA ALA A 32 15.21 -6.75 13.27
C ALA A 32 14.88 -6.69 11.77
N SER A 33 13.67 -6.24 11.40
CA SER A 33 13.16 -6.35 10.03
C SER A 33 12.96 -5.00 9.36
N ILE A 34 14.05 -4.37 8.88
CA ILE A 34 14.02 -3.07 8.18
C ILE A 34 13.11 -3.11 6.94
N THR A 35 12.97 -4.26 6.28
CA THR A 35 12.05 -4.46 5.16
C THR A 35 10.58 -4.25 5.53
N ALA A 36 10.20 -4.39 6.80
CA ALA A 36 8.86 -4.11 7.28
C ALA A 36 8.52 -2.60 7.27
N LEU A 37 9.50 -1.71 7.08
CA LEU A 37 9.26 -0.27 6.87
C LEU A 37 8.82 0.08 5.44
N ILE A 38 8.98 -0.82 4.47
CA ILE A 38 8.64 -0.55 3.06
C ILE A 38 7.18 -0.11 2.92
N PRO A 39 6.18 -0.81 3.51
CA PRO A 39 4.80 -0.36 3.52
C PRO A 39 4.63 1.05 4.08
N ALA A 40 5.38 1.43 5.11
CA ALA A 40 5.27 2.76 5.69
C ALA A 40 5.76 3.86 4.74
N VAL A 41 6.88 3.64 4.04
CA VAL A 41 7.37 4.60 3.04
C VAL A 41 6.35 4.79 1.92
N PHE A 42 5.80 3.70 1.39
CA PHE A 42 4.74 3.78 0.38
C PHE A 42 3.48 4.47 0.94
N GLY A 43 3.10 4.15 2.16
CA GLY A 43 1.96 4.74 2.85
C GLY A 43 2.05 6.26 2.96
N VAL A 44 3.22 6.79 3.32
CA VAL A 44 3.46 8.25 3.37
C VAL A 44 3.25 8.89 2.00
N ILE A 45 3.84 8.32 0.96
CA ILE A 45 3.77 8.89 -0.40
C ILE A 45 2.32 8.82 -0.93
N ILE A 46 1.64 7.69 -0.75
CA ILE A 46 0.24 7.50 -1.17
C ILE A 46 -0.68 8.47 -0.42
N ALA A 47 -0.50 8.63 0.89
CA ALA A 47 -1.29 9.57 1.68
C ALA A 47 -1.06 11.02 1.21
N GLY A 48 0.20 11.40 0.94
CA GLY A 48 0.56 12.70 0.39
C GLY A 48 -0.10 12.95 -0.98
N LEU A 49 -0.08 11.97 -1.88
CA LEU A 49 -0.78 12.07 -3.16
C LEU A 49 -2.30 12.17 -2.98
N GLY A 50 -2.88 11.46 -2.01
CA GLY A 50 -4.30 11.58 -1.68
C GLY A 50 -4.67 13.00 -1.22
N VAL A 51 -3.81 13.68 -0.46
CA VAL A 51 -3.99 15.09 -0.10
C VAL A 51 -3.90 16.00 -1.32
N VAL A 52 -2.90 15.80 -2.17
CA VAL A 52 -2.73 16.57 -3.42
C VAL A 52 -3.89 16.34 -4.39
N GLY A 53 -4.45 15.12 -4.42
CA GLY A 53 -5.57 14.74 -5.28
C GLY A 53 -6.89 15.44 -4.95
N ARG A 54 -7.01 16.03 -3.76
CA ARG A 54 -8.14 16.91 -3.42
C ARG A 54 -8.09 18.26 -4.14
N GLN A 55 -6.94 18.65 -4.69
CA GLN A 55 -6.80 19.86 -5.49
C GLN A 55 -7.24 19.60 -6.94
N THR A 56 -8.19 20.38 -7.45
CA THR A 56 -8.80 20.17 -8.78
C THR A 56 -7.78 20.13 -9.92
N GLU A 57 -6.74 20.97 -9.84
CA GLU A 57 -5.74 21.14 -10.90
C GLU A 57 -4.75 19.97 -11.01
N ARG A 58 -4.50 19.25 -9.89
CA ARG A 58 -3.53 18.14 -9.81
C ARG A 58 -4.17 16.78 -9.59
N ARG A 59 -5.49 16.72 -9.54
CA ARG A 59 -6.29 15.53 -9.27
C ARG A 59 -5.91 14.33 -10.13
N ARG A 60 -5.82 14.53 -11.45
CA ARG A 60 -5.51 13.45 -12.41
C ARG A 60 -4.10 12.88 -12.19
N LEU A 61 -3.11 13.76 -11.96
CA LEU A 61 -1.73 13.33 -11.69
C LEU A 61 -1.64 12.57 -10.36
N ALA A 62 -2.37 13.02 -9.34
CA ALA A 62 -2.42 12.35 -8.05
C ALA A 62 -3.02 10.94 -8.16
N VAL A 63 -4.14 10.78 -8.87
CA VAL A 63 -4.81 9.49 -9.07
C VAL A 63 -3.92 8.51 -9.84
N ILE A 64 -3.27 8.96 -10.91
CA ILE A 64 -2.29 8.15 -11.65
C ILE A 64 -1.12 7.77 -10.75
N GLY A 65 -0.59 8.72 -9.95
CA GLY A 65 0.49 8.46 -9.01
C GLY A 65 0.13 7.42 -7.94
N ILE A 66 -1.07 7.50 -7.37
CA ILE A 66 -1.61 6.50 -6.43
C ILE A 66 -1.67 5.13 -7.12
N GLY A 67 -2.18 5.06 -8.34
CA GLY A 67 -2.25 3.82 -9.12
C GLY A 67 -0.88 3.20 -9.39
N VAL A 68 0.09 4.02 -9.83
CA VAL A 68 1.47 3.56 -10.11
C VAL A 68 2.14 3.05 -8.84
N LEU A 69 2.03 3.77 -7.72
CA LEU A 69 2.62 3.33 -6.45
C LEU A 69 1.92 2.08 -5.90
N ALA A 70 0.60 1.98 -6.03
CA ALA A 70 -0.13 0.78 -5.65
C ALA A 70 0.32 -0.43 -6.47
N LEU A 71 0.51 -0.25 -7.79
CA LEU A 71 1.04 -1.30 -8.67
C LEU A 71 2.46 -1.72 -8.29
N LEU A 72 3.35 -0.75 -8.09
CA LEU A 72 4.72 -1.00 -7.65
C LEU A 72 4.77 -1.66 -6.27
N GLY A 73 3.86 -1.29 -5.37
CA GLY A 73 3.72 -1.89 -4.05
C GLY A 73 3.31 -3.36 -4.12
N VAL A 74 2.33 -3.68 -4.95
CA VAL A 74 1.87 -5.07 -5.19
C VAL A 74 2.99 -5.90 -5.83
N VAL A 75 3.61 -5.40 -6.90
CA VAL A 75 4.68 -6.12 -7.63
C VAL A 75 5.95 -6.23 -6.79
N GLY A 76 6.32 -5.18 -6.05
CA GLY A 76 7.49 -5.16 -5.17
C GLY A 76 7.31 -6.11 -3.97
N SER A 77 6.09 -6.22 -3.46
CA SER A 77 5.74 -7.18 -2.41
C SER A 77 5.56 -8.60 -2.94
N ALA A 78 5.49 -8.79 -4.26
CA ALA A 78 5.32 -10.11 -4.87
C ALA A 78 6.51 -11.05 -4.59
N ARG A 79 7.70 -10.50 -4.34
CA ARG A 79 8.87 -11.28 -3.90
C ARG A 79 8.66 -11.94 -2.53
N GLY A 80 7.79 -11.36 -1.69
CA GLY A 80 7.38 -11.90 -0.40
C GLY A 80 6.27 -12.96 -0.46
N ILE A 81 5.67 -13.19 -1.64
CA ILE A 81 4.59 -14.18 -1.79
C ILE A 81 5.07 -15.59 -1.44
N SER A 82 6.32 -15.92 -1.77
CA SER A 82 6.96 -17.20 -1.42
C SER A 82 6.98 -17.42 0.10
N ASP A 83 7.35 -16.38 0.85
CA ASP A 83 7.42 -16.38 2.32
C ASP A 83 6.03 -16.45 2.96
N VAL A 84 5.05 -15.73 2.39
CA VAL A 84 3.65 -15.79 2.84
C VAL A 84 3.06 -17.19 2.63
N ILE A 85 3.33 -17.82 1.48
CA ILE A 85 2.87 -19.20 1.19
C ILE A 85 3.57 -20.20 2.11
N ALA A 86 4.86 -20.01 2.39
CA ALA A 86 5.59 -20.85 3.33
C ALA A 86 4.99 -20.75 4.74
N LEU A 87 4.65 -19.55 5.24
CA LEU A 87 3.97 -19.40 6.53
C LEU A 87 2.63 -20.12 6.59
N LEU A 88 1.82 -19.99 5.53
CA LEU A 88 0.49 -20.58 5.47
C LEU A 88 0.52 -22.11 5.36
N THR A 89 1.61 -22.67 4.82
CA THR A 89 1.83 -24.12 4.69
C THR A 89 2.62 -24.72 5.85
N GLY A 90 2.99 -23.92 6.86
CA GLY A 90 3.77 -24.35 8.03
C GLY A 90 5.27 -24.52 7.75
N GLY A 91 5.75 -24.00 6.63
CA GLY A 91 7.18 -23.94 6.27
C GLY A 91 7.94 -22.90 7.10
N ALA A 92 9.26 -23.07 7.16
CA ALA A 92 10.15 -22.11 7.81
C ALA A 92 10.19 -20.81 6.99
N VAL A 93 10.00 -19.68 7.66
CA VAL A 93 9.98 -18.36 7.03
C VAL A 93 10.93 -17.45 7.77
N ASP A 94 11.76 -16.74 7.01
CA ASP A 94 12.83 -15.90 7.57
C ASP A 94 12.30 -14.80 8.49
N SER A 95 11.08 -14.29 8.24
CA SER A 95 10.40 -13.34 9.14
C SER A 95 8.89 -13.34 8.95
N THR A 96 8.16 -13.88 9.93
CA THR A 96 6.68 -13.81 9.97
C THR A 96 6.17 -12.37 9.89
N VAL A 97 6.91 -11.43 10.48
CA VAL A 97 6.55 -10.02 10.52
C VAL A 97 6.69 -9.36 9.14
N ALA A 98 7.73 -9.70 8.39
CA ALA A 98 7.91 -9.20 7.02
C ALA A 98 6.77 -9.67 6.11
N ALA A 99 6.35 -10.93 6.26
CA ALA A 99 5.25 -11.49 5.48
C ALA A 99 3.90 -10.81 5.78
N VAL A 100 3.60 -10.49 7.04
CA VAL A 100 2.39 -9.72 7.41
C VAL A 100 2.42 -8.31 6.81
N ALA A 101 3.59 -7.66 6.86
CA ALA A 101 3.79 -6.33 6.29
C ALA A 101 3.59 -6.33 4.76
N GLN A 102 4.16 -7.33 4.06
CA GLN A 102 4.01 -7.52 2.62
C GLN A 102 2.57 -7.89 2.23
N GLY A 103 1.91 -8.77 2.98
CA GLY A 103 0.51 -9.12 2.76
C GLY A 103 -0.42 -7.91 2.88
N SER A 104 -0.19 -7.07 3.89
CA SER A 104 -0.93 -5.81 4.08
C SER A 104 -0.73 -4.85 2.91
N MET A 105 0.51 -4.72 2.42
CA MET A 105 0.85 -3.91 1.26
C MET A 105 0.14 -4.39 -0.01
N ILE A 106 0.12 -5.70 -0.26
CA ILE A 106 -0.58 -6.29 -1.41
C ILE A 106 -2.08 -6.01 -1.32
N LEU A 107 -2.70 -6.30 -0.17
CA LEU A 107 -4.15 -6.12 0.01
C LEU A 107 -4.56 -4.67 -0.22
N ILE A 108 -3.86 -3.73 0.43
CA ILE A 108 -4.15 -2.30 0.31
C ILE A 108 -3.87 -1.80 -1.12
N GLY A 109 -2.77 -2.24 -1.73
CA GLY A 109 -2.44 -1.91 -3.11
C GLY A 109 -3.52 -2.36 -4.10
N LEU A 110 -4.07 -3.57 -3.94
CA LEU A 110 -5.17 -4.06 -4.77
C LEU A 110 -6.46 -3.22 -4.61
N ILE A 111 -6.79 -2.82 -3.39
CA ILE A 111 -7.94 -1.94 -3.13
C ILE A 111 -7.77 -0.59 -3.84
N LEU A 112 -6.58 0.00 -3.76
CA LEU A 112 -6.26 1.26 -4.43
C LEU A 112 -6.27 1.13 -5.95
N LEU A 113 -5.70 0.04 -6.51
CA LEU A 113 -5.75 -0.23 -7.94
C LEU A 113 -7.18 -0.38 -8.47
N PHE A 114 -8.04 -1.06 -7.71
CA PHE A 114 -9.46 -1.18 -8.06
C PHE A 114 -10.16 0.18 -8.06
N ALA A 115 -9.91 1.02 -7.05
CA ALA A 115 -10.46 2.37 -7.00
C ALA A 115 -10.01 3.23 -8.20
N VAL A 116 -8.70 3.24 -8.48
CA VAL A 116 -8.11 3.96 -9.61
C VAL A 116 -8.63 3.44 -10.95
N GLY A 117 -8.74 2.13 -11.14
CA GLY A 117 -9.26 1.53 -12.37
C GLY A 117 -10.73 1.87 -12.62
N ARG A 118 -11.56 1.91 -11.57
CA ARG A 118 -12.98 2.34 -11.68
C ARG A 118 -13.13 3.80 -12.07
N GLU A 119 -12.13 4.62 -11.78
CA GLU A 119 -12.10 6.03 -12.12
C GLU A 119 -11.63 6.24 -13.57
N LEU A 120 -10.54 5.58 -13.97
CA LEU A 120 -10.04 5.62 -15.35
C LEU A 120 -11.03 5.05 -16.37
N GLY A 121 -11.81 4.02 -16.02
CA GLY A 121 -12.84 3.47 -16.89
C GLY A 121 -14.10 4.33 -17.05
N ARG A 122 -14.20 5.46 -16.34
CA ARG A 122 -15.33 6.40 -16.40
C ARG A 122 -15.02 7.69 -17.15
N THR A 123 -13.74 7.99 -17.41
CA THR A 123 -13.27 9.10 -18.26
C THR A 123 -13.23 8.68 -19.71
#